data_AF-A0A497QFJ1-F1
#
_entry.id   AF-A0A497QFJ1-F1
#
_cell.length_a   1.000
_cell.length_b   1.000
_cell.length_c   1.000
_cell.angle_alpha   90.00
_cell.angle_beta   90.00
_cell.angle_gamma   90.00
#
_symmetry.space_group_name_H-M   'P 1'
#
loop_
_entity.id
_entity.type
_entity.pdbx_description
1 polymer ?
#
loop_
_entity_poly.entity_id
_entity_poly.type
_entity_poly.pdbx_seq_one_letter_code
_entity_poly.pdbx_strand_id
1 'polypeptide(L)'
;MNDKINKLILELKRDREIINTKIYNTFVNDVGKIYEIYGYGAAKVYLIDKLRDRRKQREARVILNILNRINNMNISRELVGFIIRKINSIKNYRG
;
A
#
# COMPACT_ATOMS: atom_id res chain seq x y z
N MET A 1 5.87 -9.62 16.52
CA MET A 1 5.07 -9.34 15.28
C MET A 1 4.62 -7.88 15.24
N ASN A 2 4.12 -7.33 16.36
CA ASN A 2 3.73 -5.92 16.46
C ASN A 2 4.87 -4.93 16.16
N ASP A 3 6.12 -5.20 16.57
CA ASP A 3 7.22 -4.23 16.35
C ASP A 3 7.56 -4.00 14.87
N LYS A 4 7.49 -5.06 14.05
CA LYS A 4 7.73 -4.94 12.61
C LYS A 4 6.65 -4.10 11.93
N ILE A 5 5.40 -4.32 12.30
CA ILE A 5 4.25 -3.56 11.76
C ILE A 5 4.30 -2.11 12.23
N ASN A 6 4.60 -1.88 13.51
CA ASN A 6 4.77 -0.53 14.05
C ASN A 6 5.91 0.22 13.34
N LYS A 7 7.05 -0.45 13.11
CA LYS A 7 8.17 0.11 12.37
C LYS A 7 7.77 0.46 10.93
N LEU A 8 7.08 -0.44 10.23
CA LEU A 8 6.54 -0.17 8.91
C LEU A 8 5.61 1.05 8.93
N ILE A 9 4.65 1.11 9.85
CA ILE A 9 3.73 2.24 9.97
C ILE A 9 4.51 3.55 10.19
N LEU A 10 5.53 3.56 11.03
CA LEU A 10 6.39 4.72 11.26
C LEU A 10 7.19 5.12 10.02
N GLU A 11 7.71 4.15 9.26
CA GLU A 11 8.39 4.40 7.98
C GLU A 11 7.44 5.02 6.95
N LEU A 12 6.25 4.45 6.80
CA LEU A 12 5.21 4.96 5.90
C LEU A 12 4.77 6.39 6.27
N LYS A 13 4.72 6.71 7.57
CA LYS A 13 4.40 8.05 8.10
C LYS A 13 5.50 9.08 7.88
N ARG A 14 6.74 8.66 7.67
CA ARG A 14 7.90 9.55 7.45
C ARG A 14 8.27 9.69 5.97
N ASP A 15 7.74 8.81 5.13
CA ASP A 15 8.00 8.82 3.69
C ASP A 15 7.25 9.97 2.99
N ARG A 16 7.99 10.98 2.57
CA ARG A 16 7.45 12.18 1.92
C ARG A 16 6.70 11.86 0.63
N GLU A 17 7.09 10.83 -0.12
CA GLU A 17 6.40 10.47 -1.37
C GLU A 17 5.00 9.92 -1.06
N ILE A 18 4.89 9.10 -0.02
CA ILE A 18 3.62 8.53 0.45
C ILE A 18 2.71 9.62 1.00
N ILE A 19 3.23 10.48 1.87
CA ILE A 19 2.46 11.56 2.52
C ILE A 19 1.89 12.53 1.48
N ASN A 20 2.72 12.96 0.52
CA ASN A 20 2.36 13.98 -0.46
C ASN A 20 1.53 13.44 -1.64
N THR A 21 1.42 12.12 -1.78
CA THR A 21 0.61 11.54 -2.84
C THR A 21 -0.85 11.47 -2.40
N LYS A 22 -1.73 12.07 -3.21
CA LYS A 22 -3.16 11.87 -3.09
C LYS A 22 -3.47 10.45 -3.55
N ILE A 23 -3.99 9.63 -2.65
CA ILE A 23 -4.37 8.24 -2.90
C ILE A 23 -5.87 8.14 -2.69
N TYR A 24 -6.63 7.67 -3.68
CA TYR A 24 -8.08 7.51 -3.54
C TYR A 24 -8.41 6.24 -2.77
N ASN A 25 -9.42 6.34 -1.88
CA ASN A 25 -9.88 5.20 -1.07
C ASN A 25 -10.35 4.03 -1.95
N THR A 26 -11.01 4.32 -3.08
CA THR A 26 -11.42 3.29 -4.05
C THR A 26 -10.21 2.51 -4.56
N PHE A 27 -9.11 3.21 -4.88
CA PHE A 27 -7.91 2.57 -5.42
C PHE A 27 -7.21 1.66 -4.41
N VAL A 28 -7.03 2.09 -3.16
CA VAL A 28 -6.45 1.22 -2.12
C VAL A 28 -7.37 0.07 -1.72
N ASN A 29 -8.69 0.25 -1.81
CA ASN A 29 -9.65 -0.83 -1.57
C ASN A 29 -9.54 -1.91 -2.64
N ASP A 30 -9.45 -1.53 -3.92
CA ASP A 30 -9.25 -2.47 -5.02
C ASP A 30 -7.94 -3.24 -4.86
N VAL A 31 -6.84 -2.54 -4.60
CA VAL A 31 -5.52 -3.17 -4.43
C VAL A 31 -5.50 -4.08 -3.21
N GLY A 32 -6.07 -3.64 -2.08
CA GLY A 32 -6.15 -4.43 -0.86
C GLY A 32 -6.94 -5.73 -1.09
N LYS A 33 -8.09 -5.66 -1.78
CA LYS A 33 -8.90 -6.82 -2.13
C LYS A 33 -8.15 -7.79 -3.07
N ILE A 34 -7.48 -7.26 -4.10
CA ILE A 34 -6.67 -8.08 -5.01
C ILE A 34 -5.56 -8.79 -4.25
N TYR A 35 -4.86 -8.09 -3.35
CA TYR A 35 -3.79 -8.67 -2.55
C TYR A 35 -4.29 -9.78 -1.62
N GLU A 36 -5.44 -9.56 -0.97
CA GLU A 36 -6.03 -10.56 -0.06
C GLU A 36 -6.38 -11.86 -0.78
N ILE A 37 -7.06 -11.75 -1.92
CA ILE A 37 -7.55 -12.90 -2.67
C ILE A 37 -6.42 -13.60 -3.43
N TYR A 38 -5.61 -12.82 -4.15
CA TYR A 38 -4.68 -13.34 -5.15
C TYR A 38 -3.20 -13.17 -4.79
N GLY A 39 -2.89 -12.45 -3.70
CA GLY A 39 -1.53 -12.24 -3.21
C GLY A 39 -0.74 -11.16 -3.96
N TYR A 40 0.53 -11.03 -3.58
CA TYR A 40 1.45 -9.99 -4.07
C TYR A 40 1.60 -9.97 -5.60
N GLY A 41 1.74 -11.14 -6.24
CA GLY A 41 1.96 -11.22 -7.69
C GLY A 41 0.85 -10.56 -8.50
N ALA A 42 -0.41 -10.88 -8.19
CA ALA A 42 -1.57 -10.31 -8.87
C ALA A 42 -1.72 -8.81 -8.58
N ALA A 43 -1.53 -8.39 -7.32
CA ALA A 43 -1.57 -6.97 -6.95
C ALA A 43 -0.48 -6.16 -7.67
N LYS A 44 0.73 -6.73 -7.82
CA LYS A 44 1.82 -6.12 -8.58
C LYS A 44 1.48 -5.97 -10.06
N VAL A 45 0.96 -7.02 -10.70
CA VAL A 45 0.54 -6.95 -12.12
C VAL A 45 -0.54 -5.89 -12.32
N TYR A 46 -1.55 -5.86 -11.45
CA TYR A 46 -2.58 -4.83 -11.46
C TYR A 46 -1.99 -3.41 -11.37
N LEU A 47 -1.05 -3.18 -10.44
CA LEU A 47 -0.40 -1.87 -10.30
C LEU A 47 0.46 -1.50 -11.51
N ILE A 48 1.18 -2.46 -12.09
CA ILE A 48 1.97 -2.25 -13.31
C ILE A 48 1.09 -1.82 -14.48
N ASP A 49 -0.09 -2.43 -14.64
CA ASP A 49 -1.09 -1.96 -15.61
C ASP A 49 -1.48 -0.50 -15.34
N LYS A 50 -1.75 -0.14 -14.08
CA LYS A 50 -2.12 1.24 -13.70
C LYS A 50 -0.99 2.26 -13.79
N LEU A 51 0.28 1.83 -13.90
CA LEU A 51 1.39 2.74 -14.22
C LEU A 51 1.30 3.33 -15.64
N ARG A 52 0.55 2.67 -16.54
CA ARG A 52 0.31 3.15 -17.91
C ARG A 52 -0.80 4.20 -17.98
N ASP A 53 -1.68 4.24 -16.99
CA ASP A 53 -2.72 5.25 -16.85
C ASP A 53 -2.14 6.51 -16.20
N ARG A 54 -1.98 7.58 -16.98
CA ARG A 54 -1.46 8.88 -16.51
C ARG A 54 -2.20 9.44 -15.30
N ARG A 55 -3.49 9.11 -15.13
CA ARG A 55 -4.31 9.58 -14.00
C ARG A 55 -4.00 8.83 -12.71
N LYS A 56 -3.59 7.56 -12.80
CA LYS A 56 -3.32 6.67 -11.65
C LYS A 56 -1.85 6.37 -11.43
N GLN A 57 -0.97 6.79 -12.34
CA GLN A 57 0.45 6.44 -12.36
C GLN A 57 1.14 6.74 -11.02
N ARG A 58 0.89 7.92 -10.44
CA ARG A 58 1.53 8.33 -9.18
C ARG A 58 1.06 7.49 -8.00
N GLU A 59 -0.24 7.23 -7.89
CA GLU A 59 -0.81 6.36 -6.86
C GLU A 59 -0.30 4.93 -7.01
N ALA A 60 -0.29 4.40 -8.23
CA ALA A 60 0.15 3.05 -8.51
C ALA A 60 1.62 2.84 -8.14
N ARG A 61 2.48 3.82 -8.44
CA ARG A 61 3.90 3.79 -8.07
C ARG A 61 4.09 3.76 -6.55
N VAL A 62 3.36 4.62 -5.83
CA VAL A 62 3.44 4.69 -4.37
C VAL A 62 2.96 3.40 -3.72
N ILE A 63 1.81 2.88 -4.12
CA ILE A 63 1.28 1.63 -3.56
C ILE A 63 2.19 0.44 -3.89
N LEU A 64 2.78 0.40 -5.10
CA LEU A 64 3.71 -0.65 -5.47
C LEU A 64 4.97 -0.63 -4.58
N ASN A 65 5.52 0.56 -4.30
CA ASN A 65 6.63 0.71 -3.36
C ASN A 65 6.25 0.18 -1.96
N ILE A 66 5.05 0.51 -1.47
CA ILE A 66 4.56 0.00 -0.17
C ILE A 66 4.46 -1.53 -0.18
N LEU A 67 3.85 -2.13 -1.21
CA LEU A 67 3.74 -3.59 -1.33
C LEU A 67 5.11 -4.28 -1.36
N ASN A 68 6.09 -3.70 -2.05
CA ASN A 68 7.45 -4.25 -2.10
C ASN A 68 8.12 -4.27 -0.72
N ARG A 69 7.90 -3.23 0.11
CA ARG A 69 8.42 -3.17 1.48
C ARG A 69 7.77 -4.24 2.36
N ILE A 70 6.48 -4.47 2.18
CA ILE A 70 5.69 -5.41 2.99
C ILE A 70 5.95 -6.87 2.61
N ASN A 71 6.17 -7.17 1.33
CA ASN A 71 6.29 -8.54 0.81
C ASN A 71 7.34 -9.39 1.54
N ASN A 72 8.39 -8.77 2.06
CA ASN A 72 9.48 -9.47 2.75
C ASN A 72 9.26 -9.64 4.27
N MET A 73 8.12 -9.19 4.81
CA MET A 73 7.90 -9.12 6.26
C MET A 73 7.26 -10.38 6.87
N ASN A 74 6.94 -11.40 6.06
CA ASN A 74 6.24 -12.63 6.46
C ASN A 74 4.93 -12.34 7.24
N ILE A 75 4.07 -11.50 6.66
CA ILE A 75 2.77 -11.07 7.22
C ILE A 75 1.64 -11.75 6.44
N SER A 76 0.54 -12.09 7.12
CA SER A 76 -0.64 -12.69 6.47
C SER A 76 -1.24 -11.75 5.41
N ARG A 77 -1.83 -12.33 4.37
CA ARG A 77 -2.39 -11.55 3.25
C ARG A 77 -3.50 -10.60 3.70
N GLU A 78 -4.32 -11.04 4.64
CA GLU A 78 -5.39 -10.25 5.26
C GLU A 78 -4.85 -8.99 5.94
N LEU A 79 -3.76 -9.12 6.70
CA LEU A 79 -3.18 -7.99 7.40
C LEU A 79 -2.51 -7.01 6.44
N VAL A 80 -1.88 -7.51 5.37
CA VAL A 80 -1.35 -6.63 4.31
C VAL A 80 -2.48 -5.87 3.61
N GLY A 81 -3.53 -6.56 3.18
CA GLY A 81 -4.66 -5.90 2.54
C GLY A 81 -5.34 -4.87 3.45
N PHE A 82 -5.45 -5.16 4.74
CA PHE A 82 -5.89 -4.19 5.74
C PHE A 82 -4.98 -2.95 5.82
N ILE A 83 -3.65 -3.13 5.91
CA ILE A 83 -2.67 -2.02 5.93
C ILE A 83 -2.83 -1.15 4.68
N ILE A 84 -2.95 -1.76 3.50
CA ILE A 84 -3.14 -1.03 2.23
C ILE A 84 -4.40 -0.18 2.27
N ARG A 85 -5.53 -0.75 2.68
CA ARG A 85 -6.80 -0.01 2.82
C ARG A 85 -6.74 1.13 3.83
N LYS A 86 -5.84 1.04 4.82
CA LYS A 86 -5.64 2.06 5.86
C LYS A 86 -4.53 3.06 5.54
N ILE A 87 -3.89 3.04 4.38
CA ILE A 87 -2.80 3.99 4.01
C ILE A 87 -3.21 5.45 4.25
N ASN A 88 -4.42 5.83 3.85
CA ASN A 88 -4.89 7.21 4.03
C ASN A 88 -5.07 7.58 5.52
N SER A 89 -5.49 6.64 6.36
CA SER A 89 -5.54 6.85 7.80
C SER A 89 -4.13 6.91 8.41
N ILE A 90 -3.22 6.05 7.95
CA ILE A 90 -1.83 6.00 8.40
C ILE A 90 -1.13 7.34 8.14
N LYS A 91 -1.27 7.92 6.95
CA LYS A 91 -0.62 9.20 6.62
C LYS A 91 -1.22 10.41 7.33
N ASN A 92 -2.51 10.38 7.67
CA ASN A 92 -3.23 11.51 8.27
C ASN A 92 -3.22 11.47 9.82
N TYR A 93 -2.76 10.37 10.42
CA TYR A 93 -2.71 10.23 11.88
C TYR A 93 -1.58 11.08 12.46
N ARG A 94 -1.95 12.26 12.97
CA ARG A 94 -1.14 13.07 13.87
C ARG A 94 -1.25 12.44 15.26
N GLY A 95 -0.23 11.64 15.62
CA GLY A 95 -0.03 11.20 16.99
C GLY A 95 0.68 12.28 17.77
#